data_AF-A0A165D6K6-F1
#
_entry.id   AF-A0A165D6K6-F1
#
_cell.length_a   1.000
_cell.length_b   1.000
_cell.length_c   1.000
_cell.angle_alpha   90.00
_cell.angle_beta   90.00
_cell.angle_gamma   90.00
#
_symmetry.space_group_name_H-M   'P 1'
#
loop_
_entity.id
_entity.type
_entity.pdbx_description
1 polymer ?
#
loop_
_entity_poly.entity_id
_entity_poly.type
_entity_poly.pdbx_seq_one_letter_code
_entity_poly.pdbx_strand_id
1 'polypeptide(L)'
;VQSRKIMKHTVNERARKVLELAQRCAKAAPAILDGDGLERTEDTPEERALMRELAAASIVLLKNEGGVLPLKPKVQGIKKIAIVGGNAKAAVLSGGRSAALKLSFFVSPYDEIVAALGKVTPDVEVTYCEGARAYMLTLSLDWDMFTEDGRRGWMGAWYAHESDESMVPVKEPLKTQYIDETRIGCSTSYPVELMKRWTLKVTGFLKPCETDCDFEFGLSSAGHAKLYIDGKLVIDNWTRQTWGDAFFSSGSTEDKGVVPLKAGVKHEIVVEYCNMCAPAAADPDEAVMDSNLGVRLGGAMVEDADALMACAELVAAEADAVVVVVGLNVDWETEGYDQTTLALPGQTDELMWRVVRANKCKRTVVVMQAGSAITMPWAEEPGVLGIVHAWYLRNATGEAVEDVLVGRMNPCGRMSLTFGRRLEDYASFGHFRSENGKVRYGEDLFVRYKRFHHRGITPQWPFGYGLSYTMFAFSNFS
;
A
#
# COMPACT_ATOMS: atom_id res chain seq x y z
N VAL A 1 15.66 27.79 -30.78
CA VAL A 1 15.39 29.04 -31.55
C VAL A 1 16.67 29.58 -32.19
N GLN A 2 17.73 29.87 -31.41
CA GLN A 2 19.01 30.36 -31.95
C GLN A 2 19.71 29.36 -32.88
N SER A 3 19.65 28.06 -32.56
CA SER A 3 20.12 26.97 -33.44
C SER A 3 19.17 26.64 -34.61
N ARG A 4 18.12 27.45 -34.83
CA ARG A 4 17.08 27.30 -35.88
C ARG A 4 16.30 25.98 -35.93
N LYS A 5 16.46 25.08 -34.96
CA LYS A 5 15.68 23.82 -34.87
C LYS A 5 14.18 24.03 -34.58
N ILE A 6 13.81 25.17 -34.03
CA ILE A 6 12.41 25.56 -33.74
C ILE A 6 12.22 27.04 -34.02
N MET A 7 11.03 27.40 -34.49
CA MET A 7 10.68 28.79 -34.79
C MET A 7 10.15 29.51 -33.55
N LYS A 8 10.38 30.83 -33.48
CA LYS A 8 9.90 31.68 -32.37
C LYS A 8 8.39 31.62 -32.22
N HIS A 9 7.64 31.55 -33.33
CA HIS A 9 6.18 31.48 -33.28
C HIS A 9 5.71 30.21 -32.55
N THR A 10 6.40 29.07 -32.73
CA THR A 10 6.08 27.81 -32.05
C THR A 10 6.25 27.96 -30.54
N VAL A 11 7.34 28.59 -30.10
CA VAL A 11 7.58 28.87 -28.67
C VAL A 11 6.48 29.77 -28.10
N ASN A 12 6.13 30.85 -28.81
CA ASN A 12 5.07 31.76 -28.38
C ASN A 12 3.71 31.05 -28.29
N GLU A 13 3.42 30.12 -29.20
CA GLU A 13 2.19 29.35 -29.17
C GLU A 13 2.11 28.41 -27.97
N ARG A 14 3.22 27.74 -27.63
CA ARG A 14 3.30 26.90 -26.42
C ARG A 14 3.19 27.74 -25.14
N ALA A 15 3.91 28.86 -25.07
CA ALA A 15 3.82 29.80 -23.95
C ALA A 15 2.39 30.33 -23.77
N ARG A 16 1.69 30.64 -24.87
CA ARG A 16 0.28 31.04 -24.83
C ARG A 16 -0.60 29.98 -24.19
N LYS A 17 -0.42 28.69 -24.51
CA LYS A 17 -1.20 27.60 -23.90
C LYS A 17 -0.95 27.45 -22.40
N VAL A 18 0.29 27.62 -21.94
CA VAL A 18 0.62 27.64 -20.50
C VAL A 18 -0.06 28.82 -19.81
N LEU A 19 0.00 30.01 -20.40
CA LEU A 19 -0.66 31.20 -19.86
C LEU A 19 -2.19 31.09 -19.85
N GLU A 20 -2.79 30.51 -20.89
CA GLU A 20 -4.23 30.23 -20.94
C GLU A 20 -4.66 29.30 -19.79
N LEU A 21 -3.87 28.26 -19.50
CA LEU A 21 -4.12 27.37 -18.36
C LEU A 21 -3.97 28.12 -17.02
N ALA A 22 -2.86 28.85 -16.83
CA ALA A 22 -2.63 29.62 -15.62
C ALA A 22 -3.76 30.63 -15.35
N GLN A 23 -4.22 31.34 -16.39
CA GLN A 23 -5.35 32.26 -16.29
C GLN A 23 -6.67 31.57 -15.94
N ARG A 24 -6.91 30.35 -16.45
CA ARG A 24 -8.10 29.56 -16.09
C ARG A 24 -8.05 29.13 -14.63
N CYS A 25 -6.91 28.63 -14.16
CA CYS A 25 -6.73 28.24 -12.76
C CYS A 25 -6.88 29.44 -11.82
N ALA A 26 -6.22 30.56 -12.15
CA ALA A 26 -6.32 31.83 -11.40
C ALA A 26 -7.77 32.30 -11.22
N LYS A 27 -8.59 32.20 -12.27
CA LYS A 27 -10.00 32.60 -12.23
C LYS A 27 -10.87 31.62 -11.44
N ALA A 28 -10.58 30.33 -11.50
CA ALA A 28 -11.36 29.29 -10.83
C ALA A 28 -11.06 29.20 -9.33
N ALA A 29 -9.82 29.51 -8.92
CA ALA A 29 -9.36 29.40 -7.55
C ALA A 29 -8.48 30.60 -7.17
N PRO A 30 -9.05 31.82 -7.01
CA PRO A 30 -8.27 33.02 -6.70
C PRO A 30 -7.51 32.91 -5.38
N ALA A 31 -8.03 32.14 -4.42
CA ALA A 31 -7.37 31.88 -3.14
C ALA A 31 -6.01 31.17 -3.26
N ILE A 32 -5.72 30.50 -4.38
CA ILE A 32 -4.39 29.91 -4.62
C ILE A 32 -3.35 31.01 -4.92
N LEU A 33 -3.76 32.10 -5.56
CA LEU A 33 -2.89 33.24 -5.84
C LEU A 33 -2.82 34.24 -4.69
N ASP A 34 -3.96 34.47 -4.05
CA ASP A 34 -4.12 35.52 -3.03
C ASP A 34 -4.02 34.97 -1.58
N GLY A 35 -3.84 33.66 -1.43
CA GLY A 35 -3.70 32.98 -0.14
C GLY A 35 -2.30 33.07 0.46
N ASP A 36 -2.09 32.38 1.59
CA ASP A 36 -0.82 32.39 2.31
C ASP A 36 0.21 31.38 1.79
N GLY A 37 -0.14 30.61 0.75
CA GLY A 37 0.73 29.60 0.15
C GLY A 37 0.97 28.37 1.03
N LEU A 38 0.22 28.19 2.12
CA LEU A 38 0.35 27.04 3.01
C LEU A 38 -0.64 25.94 2.62
N GLU A 39 -0.12 24.76 2.30
CA GLU A 39 -0.92 23.55 2.08
C GLU A 39 -1.49 23.04 3.40
N ARG A 40 -2.74 22.60 3.36
CA ARG A 40 -3.49 22.09 4.53
C ARG A 40 -4.28 20.86 4.15
N THR A 41 -4.48 19.98 5.11
CA THR A 41 -5.40 18.86 4.98
C THR A 41 -6.73 19.26 5.59
N GLU A 42 -7.80 19.21 4.80
CA GLU A 42 -9.18 19.31 5.27
C GLU A 42 -9.71 17.91 5.57
N ASP A 43 -10.43 17.79 6.69
CA ASP A 43 -10.94 16.51 7.16
C ASP A 43 -12.30 16.73 7.84
N THR A 44 -13.29 17.04 7.00
CA THR A 44 -14.66 17.34 7.47
C THR A 44 -15.50 16.07 7.59
N PRO A 45 -16.49 16.01 8.51
CA PRO A 45 -17.42 14.89 8.60
C PRO A 45 -18.13 14.57 7.28
N GLU A 46 -18.46 15.61 6.49
CA GLU A 46 -19.11 15.48 5.18
C GLU A 46 -18.20 14.80 4.14
N GLU A 47 -16.92 15.18 4.07
CA GLU A 47 -15.94 14.52 3.19
C GLU A 47 -15.68 13.08 3.60
N ARG A 48 -15.60 12.81 4.91
CA ARG A 48 -15.48 11.43 5.43
C ARG A 48 -16.67 10.57 5.01
N ALA A 49 -17.89 11.09 5.14
CA ALA A 49 -19.09 10.38 4.72
C ALA A 49 -19.09 10.10 3.21
N LEU A 50 -18.70 11.08 2.38
CA LEU A 50 -18.57 10.90 0.93
C LEU A 50 -17.49 9.87 0.56
N MET A 51 -16.32 9.92 1.22
CA MET A 51 -15.25 8.93 1.00
C MET A 51 -15.72 7.52 1.34
N ARG A 52 -16.43 7.33 2.46
CA ARG A 52 -17.00 6.05 2.88
C ARG A 52 -18.05 5.54 1.88
N GLU A 53 -18.95 6.41 1.41
CA GLU A 53 -19.95 6.06 0.40
C GLU A 53 -19.31 5.62 -0.92
N LEU A 54 -18.37 6.40 -1.45
CA LEU A 54 -17.69 6.08 -2.71
C LEU A 54 -16.85 4.80 -2.60
N ALA A 55 -16.17 4.62 -1.47
CA ALA A 55 -15.42 3.40 -1.18
C ALA A 55 -16.34 2.18 -1.16
N ALA A 56 -17.46 2.23 -0.42
CA ALA A 56 -18.42 1.13 -0.32
C ALA A 56 -19.10 0.83 -1.67
N ALA A 57 -19.42 1.87 -2.46
CA ALA A 57 -19.99 1.71 -3.80
C ALA A 57 -19.00 1.13 -4.82
N SER A 58 -17.69 1.24 -4.57
CA SER A 58 -16.64 0.68 -5.44
C SER A 58 -16.44 -0.82 -5.23
N ILE A 59 -16.82 -1.35 -4.05
CA ILE A 59 -16.66 -2.76 -3.70
C ILE A 59 -17.53 -3.65 -4.61
N VAL A 60 -16.92 -4.72 -5.14
CA VAL A 60 -17.59 -5.70 -6.00
C VAL A 60 -17.79 -7.00 -5.26
N LEU A 61 -19.05 -7.44 -5.12
CA LEU A 61 -19.36 -8.78 -4.60
C LEU A 61 -19.21 -9.81 -5.74
N LEU A 62 -18.23 -10.71 -5.63
CA LEU A 62 -17.92 -11.71 -6.67
C LEU A 62 -18.66 -13.03 -6.44
N LYS A 63 -18.73 -13.47 -5.19
CA LYS A 63 -19.38 -14.72 -4.79
C LYS A 63 -20.20 -14.49 -3.53
N ASN A 64 -21.41 -15.06 -3.47
CA ASN A 64 -22.23 -15.08 -2.27
C ASN A 64 -23.19 -16.28 -2.31
N GLU A 65 -22.73 -17.41 -1.78
CA GLU A 65 -23.48 -18.66 -1.73
C GLU A 65 -24.14 -18.85 -0.36
N GLY A 66 -25.32 -19.46 -0.35
CA GLY A 66 -26.06 -19.79 0.88
C GLY A 66 -26.47 -18.58 1.74
N GLY A 67 -26.40 -17.36 1.20
CA GLY A 67 -26.67 -16.14 1.97
C GLY A 67 -25.67 -15.90 3.10
N VAL A 68 -24.39 -16.27 2.90
CA VAL A 68 -23.33 -16.02 3.89
C VAL A 68 -23.14 -14.52 4.16
N LEU A 69 -23.31 -13.69 3.12
CA LEU A 69 -23.32 -12.25 3.22
C LEU A 69 -24.71 -11.68 2.97
N PRO A 70 -25.11 -10.62 3.72
CA PRO A 70 -24.35 -9.96 4.78
C PRO A 70 -24.19 -10.80 6.06
N LEU A 71 -23.07 -10.65 6.75
CA LEU A 71 -22.79 -11.31 8.03
C LEU A 71 -23.76 -10.81 9.09
N LYS A 72 -24.58 -11.74 9.59
CA LYS A 72 -25.59 -11.49 10.63
C LYS A 72 -25.47 -12.60 11.68
N PRO A 73 -24.49 -12.50 12.62
CA PRO A 73 -24.12 -13.62 13.46
C PRO A 73 -25.28 -14.23 14.27
N LYS A 74 -26.15 -13.38 14.84
CA LYS A 74 -27.36 -13.81 15.55
C LYS A 74 -28.31 -14.64 14.68
N VAL A 75 -28.53 -14.22 13.43
CA VAL A 75 -29.45 -14.90 12.50
C VAL A 75 -28.83 -16.19 11.96
N GLN A 76 -27.51 -16.17 11.75
CA GLN A 76 -26.75 -17.28 11.18
C GLN A 76 -26.26 -18.29 12.23
N GLY A 77 -26.52 -18.05 13.52
CA GLY A 77 -26.10 -18.90 14.63
C GLY A 77 -24.58 -18.94 14.84
N ILE A 78 -23.87 -17.88 14.45
CA ILE A 78 -22.42 -17.75 14.57
C ILE A 78 -22.10 -17.22 15.97
N LYS A 79 -21.27 -17.96 16.71
CA LYS A 79 -20.79 -17.58 18.04
C LYS A 79 -19.31 -17.21 18.05
N LYS A 80 -18.52 -17.80 17.15
CA LYS A 80 -17.09 -17.51 17.00
C LYS A 80 -16.73 -17.18 15.56
N ILE A 81 -16.06 -16.05 15.36
CA ILE A 81 -15.54 -15.60 14.06
C ILE A 81 -14.01 -15.55 14.16
N ALA A 82 -13.31 -16.15 13.20
CA ALA A 82 -11.89 -15.93 13.03
C ALA A 82 -11.64 -14.94 11.89
N ILE A 83 -10.83 -13.91 12.15
CA ILE A 83 -10.31 -13.02 11.12
C ILE A 83 -8.88 -13.46 10.80
N VAL A 84 -8.59 -13.73 9.54
CA VAL A 84 -7.29 -14.23 9.09
C VAL A 84 -6.73 -13.39 7.95
N GLY A 85 -5.42 -13.27 7.84
CA GLY A 85 -4.74 -12.71 6.67
C GLY A 85 -4.00 -11.40 6.93
N GLY A 86 -2.86 -11.24 6.25
CA GLY A 86 -1.94 -10.10 6.43
C GLY A 86 -2.55 -8.73 6.17
N ASN A 87 -3.59 -8.63 5.34
CA ASN A 87 -4.22 -7.35 5.01
C ASN A 87 -5.28 -6.91 6.03
N ALA A 88 -5.63 -7.75 7.02
CA ALA A 88 -6.67 -7.42 7.99
C ALA A 88 -6.29 -6.21 8.86
N LYS A 89 -5.03 -6.15 9.30
CA LYS A 89 -4.49 -5.05 10.13
C LYS A 89 -3.55 -4.11 9.38
N ALA A 90 -3.07 -4.51 8.19
CA ALA A 90 -2.12 -3.71 7.42
C ALA A 90 -2.77 -2.47 6.80
N ALA A 91 -1.98 -1.40 6.67
CA ALA A 91 -2.38 -0.17 5.98
C ALA A 91 -2.26 -0.34 4.46
N VAL A 92 -3.27 -0.96 3.84
CA VAL A 92 -3.36 -1.19 2.39
C VAL A 92 -4.33 -0.19 1.75
N LEU A 93 -3.76 0.84 1.12
CA LEU A 93 -4.46 2.12 0.90
C LEU A 93 -4.58 2.52 -0.58
N SER A 94 -3.50 2.34 -1.34
CA SER A 94 -3.38 2.71 -2.75
C SER A 94 -2.24 1.91 -3.39
N GLY A 95 -2.14 2.00 -4.71
CA GLY A 95 -0.88 1.73 -5.40
C GLY A 95 0.19 2.76 -5.03
N GLY A 96 1.44 2.48 -5.43
CA GLY A 96 2.58 3.27 -5.01
C GLY A 96 2.90 4.53 -5.84
N ARG A 97 3.93 5.25 -5.36
CA ARG A 97 4.54 6.45 -5.95
C ARG A 97 3.58 7.61 -6.19
N SER A 98 3.52 8.18 -7.40
CA SER A 98 2.89 9.49 -7.65
C SER A 98 1.39 9.56 -7.34
N ALA A 99 0.71 8.41 -7.30
CA ALA A 99 -0.70 8.30 -6.91
C ALA A 99 -0.92 8.10 -5.40
N ALA A 100 0.14 7.77 -4.66
CA ALA A 100 0.08 7.65 -3.21
C ALA A 100 -0.03 9.04 -2.58
N LEU A 101 -0.91 9.20 -1.60
CA LEU A 101 -1.01 10.42 -0.80
C LEU A 101 -1.03 10.04 0.67
N LYS A 102 -0.57 10.97 1.48
CA LYS A 102 -0.71 10.93 2.93
C LYS A 102 -2.18 10.89 3.33
N LEU A 103 -2.52 10.03 4.27
CA LEU A 103 -3.88 9.93 4.81
C LEU A 103 -4.12 11.00 5.87
N SER A 104 -5.36 11.49 5.96
CA SER A 104 -5.84 12.26 7.12
C SER A 104 -6.22 11.34 8.29
N PHE A 105 -6.73 10.13 7.99
CA PHE A 105 -7.08 9.10 8.98
C PHE A 105 -6.99 7.70 8.38
N PHE A 106 -6.88 6.69 9.24
CA PHE A 106 -6.91 5.27 8.87
C PHE A 106 -7.55 4.45 9.98
N VAL A 107 -8.42 3.52 9.60
CA VAL A 107 -8.88 2.43 10.46
C VAL A 107 -8.79 1.14 9.65
N SER A 108 -8.22 0.09 10.25
CA SER A 108 -8.00 -1.18 9.56
C SER A 108 -9.32 -1.93 9.32
N PRO A 109 -9.41 -2.80 8.28
CA PRO A 109 -10.54 -3.72 8.14
C PRO A 109 -10.83 -4.52 9.40
N TYR A 110 -9.79 -4.99 10.09
CA TYR A 110 -9.93 -5.73 11.35
C TYR A 110 -10.67 -4.91 12.42
N ASP A 111 -10.21 -3.69 12.69
CA ASP A 111 -10.78 -2.86 13.76
C ASP A 111 -12.24 -2.51 13.51
N GLU A 112 -12.61 -2.16 12.27
CA GLU A 112 -14.00 -1.86 11.92
C GLU A 112 -14.90 -3.10 11.95
N ILE A 113 -14.43 -4.24 11.46
CA ILE A 113 -15.19 -5.51 11.54
C ILE A 113 -15.43 -5.88 13.00
N VAL A 114 -14.40 -5.83 13.86
CA VAL A 114 -14.53 -6.13 15.29
C VAL A 114 -15.49 -5.15 15.97
N ALA A 115 -15.35 -3.85 15.71
CA ALA A 115 -16.23 -2.83 16.27
C ALA A 115 -17.69 -3.02 15.85
N ALA A 116 -17.94 -3.37 14.59
CA ALA A 116 -19.28 -3.64 14.08
C ALA A 116 -19.89 -4.92 14.69
N LEU A 117 -19.12 -6.00 14.75
CA LEU A 117 -19.56 -7.25 15.37
C LEU A 117 -19.87 -7.05 16.86
N GLY A 118 -19.05 -6.30 17.60
CA GLY A 118 -19.29 -5.98 19.00
C GLY A 118 -20.56 -5.15 19.23
N LYS A 119 -20.90 -4.23 18.32
CA LYS A 119 -22.14 -3.43 18.39
C LYS A 119 -23.40 -4.26 18.11
N VAL A 120 -23.35 -5.17 17.14
CA VAL A 120 -24.53 -5.94 16.69
C VAL A 120 -24.74 -7.20 17.54
N THR A 121 -23.64 -7.83 17.96
CA THR A 121 -23.61 -9.13 18.64
C THR A 121 -22.46 -9.18 19.67
N PRO A 122 -22.63 -8.59 20.86
CA PRO A 122 -21.57 -8.53 21.88
C PRO A 122 -21.11 -9.91 22.40
N ASP A 123 -21.93 -10.96 22.20
CA ASP A 123 -21.61 -12.33 22.61
C ASP A 123 -20.76 -13.11 21.60
N VAL A 124 -20.41 -12.52 20.45
CA VAL A 124 -19.58 -13.18 19.43
C VAL A 124 -18.11 -13.03 19.79
N GLU A 125 -17.44 -14.16 19.94
CA GLU A 125 -15.98 -14.22 20.12
C GLU A 125 -15.31 -13.94 18.76
N VAL A 126 -14.38 -12.99 18.74
CA VAL A 126 -13.54 -12.71 17.56
C VAL A 126 -12.11 -13.08 17.86
N THR A 127 -11.52 -13.92 17.02
CA THR A 127 -10.11 -14.32 17.07
C THR A 127 -9.38 -13.80 15.85
N TYR A 128 -8.06 -13.62 15.96
CA TYR A 128 -7.23 -13.12 14.87
C TYR A 128 -5.94 -13.92 14.73
N CYS A 129 -5.54 -14.19 13.49
CA CYS A 129 -4.18 -14.64 13.18
C CYS A 129 -3.75 -14.11 11.79
N GLU A 130 -2.50 -13.66 11.65
CA GLU A 130 -2.01 -13.13 10.37
C GLU A 130 -1.93 -14.22 9.29
N GLY A 131 -1.42 -15.40 9.67
CA GLY A 131 -1.31 -16.57 8.80
C GLY A 131 -0.12 -16.51 7.84
N ALA A 132 -0.17 -15.67 6.82
CA ALA A 132 0.91 -15.54 5.84
C ALA A 132 1.20 -14.07 5.55
N ARG A 133 2.49 -13.71 5.69
CA ARG A 133 3.00 -12.38 5.36
C ARG A 133 3.09 -12.22 3.84
N ALA A 134 2.58 -11.09 3.37
CA ALA A 134 2.44 -10.78 1.95
C ALA A 134 3.21 -9.51 1.54
N TYR A 135 4.01 -8.91 2.43
CA TYR A 135 4.78 -7.71 2.12
C TYR A 135 6.06 -8.04 1.34
N MET A 136 6.44 -7.20 0.37
CA MET A 136 7.72 -7.32 -0.33
C MET A 136 8.82 -6.61 0.45
N LEU A 137 8.51 -5.44 1.02
CA LEU A 137 9.36 -4.67 1.90
C LEU A 137 8.80 -4.74 3.33
N THR A 138 9.65 -4.64 4.36
CA THR A 138 9.18 -4.60 5.77
C THR A 138 8.11 -3.53 5.98
N LEU A 139 7.13 -3.76 6.87
CA LEU A 139 5.96 -2.89 7.00
C LEU A 139 6.34 -1.44 7.36
N SER A 140 5.55 -0.48 6.88
CA SER A 140 5.73 0.93 7.25
C SER A 140 5.55 1.11 8.76
N LEU A 141 6.40 1.95 9.37
CA LEU A 141 6.33 2.31 10.78
C LEU A 141 5.68 3.69 11.01
N ASP A 142 4.98 4.26 10.01
CA ASP A 142 4.36 5.61 10.09
C ASP A 142 3.43 5.80 11.29
N TRP A 143 2.83 4.71 11.77
CA TRP A 143 1.89 4.70 12.90
C TRP A 143 2.47 4.12 14.19
N ASP A 144 3.71 3.63 14.13
CA ASP A 144 4.42 3.03 15.26
C ASP A 144 5.61 3.89 15.74
N MET A 145 5.89 5.00 15.07
CA MET A 145 6.89 5.97 15.48
C MET A 145 6.27 7.11 16.29
N PHE A 146 6.95 7.52 17.36
CA PHE A 146 6.54 8.62 18.23
C PHE A 146 7.73 9.53 18.58
N THR A 147 7.47 10.82 18.69
CA THR A 147 8.43 11.81 19.18
C THR A 147 8.64 11.64 20.69
N GLU A 148 9.58 12.39 21.25
CA GLU A 148 9.86 12.36 22.70
C GLU A 148 8.63 12.73 23.52
N ASP A 149 7.88 13.75 23.09
CA ASP A 149 6.63 14.26 23.68
C ASP A 149 5.40 13.38 23.40
N GLY A 150 5.56 12.26 22.67
CA GLY A 150 4.50 11.26 22.45
C GLY A 150 3.57 11.58 21.28
N ARG A 151 3.90 12.56 20.44
CA ARG A 151 3.20 12.81 19.17
C ARG A 151 3.60 11.74 18.15
N ARG A 152 2.66 11.19 17.37
CA ARG A 152 2.96 10.25 16.27
C ARG A 152 3.99 10.88 15.32
N GLY A 153 4.98 10.14 14.84
CA GLY A 153 6.05 10.63 13.98
C GLY A 153 7.39 10.76 14.71
N TRP A 154 8.28 11.56 14.16
CA TRP A 154 9.68 11.71 14.61
C TRP A 154 10.26 13.06 14.17
N MET A 155 11.35 13.48 14.79
CA MET A 155 11.96 14.80 14.55
C MET A 155 13.10 14.67 13.53
N GLY A 156 12.97 15.36 12.40
CA GLY A 156 14.02 15.51 11.40
C GLY A 156 14.85 16.77 11.66
N ALA A 157 16.17 16.63 11.66
CA ALA A 157 17.13 17.70 11.79
C ALA A 157 18.02 17.74 10.53
N TRP A 158 18.02 18.88 9.85
CA TRP A 158 18.77 19.12 8.61
C TRP A 158 20.08 19.82 8.93
N TYR A 159 21.18 19.26 8.43
CA TYR A 159 22.53 19.77 8.63
C TYR A 159 23.15 20.11 7.27
N ALA A 160 23.63 21.34 7.11
CA ALA A 160 24.58 21.63 6.05
C ALA A 160 25.92 20.96 6.34
N HIS A 161 26.72 20.78 5.31
CA HIS A 161 28.10 20.33 5.46
C HIS A 161 29.05 21.53 5.61
N GLU A 162 30.26 21.30 6.10
CA GLU A 162 31.27 22.37 6.29
C GLU A 162 31.63 23.10 4.97
N SER A 163 31.47 22.44 3.83
CA SER A 163 31.59 23.00 2.47
C SER A 163 30.81 22.12 1.46
N ASP A 164 30.62 22.61 0.23
CA ASP A 164 29.96 21.86 -0.86
C ASP A 164 30.69 20.55 -1.25
N GLU A 165 31.95 20.40 -0.84
CA GLU A 165 32.79 19.21 -1.09
C GLU A 165 33.02 18.38 0.19
N SER A 166 32.56 18.85 1.35
CA SER A 166 32.71 18.13 2.62
C SER A 166 31.64 17.04 2.77
N MET A 167 31.98 15.95 3.46
CA MET A 167 31.04 14.93 3.94
C MET A 167 30.77 15.07 5.45
N VAL A 168 31.26 16.15 6.06
CA VAL A 168 31.13 16.40 7.49
C VAL A 168 29.99 17.39 7.71
N PRO A 169 28.90 16.99 8.38
CA PRO A 169 27.83 17.92 8.76
C PRO A 169 28.33 18.88 9.84
N VAL A 170 27.85 20.13 9.80
CA VAL A 170 28.07 21.10 10.88
C VAL A 170 27.40 20.63 12.17
N LYS A 171 27.83 21.15 13.33
CA LYS A 171 27.34 20.69 14.64
C LYS A 171 25.87 21.00 14.91
N GLU A 172 25.42 22.19 14.51
CA GLU A 172 24.06 22.67 14.78
C GLU A 172 23.16 22.46 13.57
N PRO A 173 21.92 21.97 13.74
CA PRO A 173 21.00 21.82 12.63
C PRO A 173 20.58 23.20 12.11
N LEU A 174 20.52 23.33 10.79
CA LEU A 174 19.98 24.52 10.12
C LEU A 174 18.47 24.64 10.34
N LYS A 175 17.78 23.50 10.30
CA LYS A 175 16.34 23.44 10.48
C LYS A 175 15.94 22.12 11.12
N THR A 176 15.02 22.19 12.05
CA THR A 176 14.32 21.01 12.58
C THR A 176 12.87 21.03 12.08
N GLN A 177 12.34 19.86 11.80
CA GLN A 177 10.97 19.70 11.36
C GLN A 177 10.37 18.41 11.91
N TYR A 178 9.09 18.48 12.18
CA TYR A 178 8.29 17.30 12.48
C TYR A 178 8.04 16.51 11.19
N ILE A 179 8.28 15.21 11.23
CA ILE A 179 8.04 14.26 10.13
C ILE A 179 7.14 13.17 10.69
N ASP A 180 6.14 12.73 9.94
CA ASP A 180 5.19 11.70 10.37
C ASP A 180 5.08 10.55 9.37
N GLU A 181 6.13 10.40 8.57
CA GLU A 181 6.34 9.38 7.55
C GLU A 181 7.72 8.76 7.75
N THR A 182 7.80 7.46 7.50
CA THR A 182 9.02 6.65 7.56
C THR A 182 9.57 6.37 6.16
N ARG A 183 8.80 6.66 5.12
CA ARG A 183 9.25 6.83 3.74
C ARG A 183 9.36 8.32 3.41
N ILE A 184 10.56 8.87 3.51
CA ILE A 184 10.82 10.30 3.38
C ILE A 184 11.37 10.57 1.98
N GLY A 185 10.56 11.22 1.14
CA GLY A 185 10.98 11.73 -0.16
C GLY A 185 11.58 13.12 -0.03
N CYS A 186 12.82 13.30 -0.47
CA CYS A 186 13.58 14.55 -0.33
C CYS A 186 13.85 15.23 -1.67
N SER A 187 13.05 14.97 -2.71
CA SER A 187 13.27 15.61 -4.02
C SER A 187 12.69 17.03 -4.11
N THR A 188 11.63 17.31 -3.36
CA THR A 188 10.90 18.59 -3.38
C THR A 188 10.67 19.17 -1.99
N SER A 189 11.17 18.51 -0.94
CA SER A 189 10.74 18.73 0.45
C SER A 189 11.89 19.03 1.42
N TYR A 190 13.06 19.44 0.90
CA TYR A 190 14.21 19.86 1.71
C TYR A 190 14.34 21.40 1.76
N PRO A 191 14.92 21.96 2.84
CA PRO A 191 15.11 23.41 2.96
C PRO A 191 15.93 24.00 1.81
N VAL A 192 15.45 25.12 1.25
CA VAL A 192 16.09 25.79 0.09
C VAL A 192 17.44 26.41 0.46
N GLU A 193 17.65 26.69 1.74
CA GLU A 193 18.89 27.27 2.26
C GLU A 193 20.03 26.25 2.40
N LEU A 194 19.80 24.98 2.07
CA LEU A 194 20.83 23.94 2.15
C LEU A 194 21.90 24.10 1.07
N MET A 195 23.13 23.78 1.45
CA MET A 195 24.27 23.64 0.54
C MET A 195 24.07 22.45 -0.41
N LYS A 196 24.98 22.28 -1.39
CA LYS A 196 24.90 21.19 -2.36
C LYS A 196 24.88 19.80 -1.70
N ARG A 197 25.58 19.66 -0.58
CA ARG A 197 25.60 18.46 0.27
C ARG A 197 24.97 18.74 1.63
N TRP A 198 24.16 17.80 2.09
CA TRP A 198 23.47 17.91 3.35
C TRP A 198 23.18 16.54 3.96
N THR A 199 22.94 16.54 5.27
CA THR A 199 22.54 15.37 6.04
C THR A 199 21.22 15.63 6.73
N LEU A 200 20.32 14.67 6.68
CA LEU A 200 19.10 14.60 7.46
C LEU A 200 19.29 13.54 8.55
N LYS A 201 19.17 13.93 9.81
CA LYS A 201 19.08 13.01 10.94
C LYS A 201 17.64 12.99 11.43
N VAL A 202 17.01 11.83 11.43
CA VAL A 202 15.63 11.68 11.94
C VAL A 202 15.65 10.80 13.18
N THR A 203 15.11 11.33 14.28
CA THR A 203 15.11 10.69 15.59
C THR A 203 13.70 10.58 16.13
N GLY A 204 13.32 9.37 16.54
CA GLY A 204 12.05 9.09 17.21
C GLY A 204 12.14 7.82 18.03
N PHE A 205 11.00 7.35 18.50
CA PHE A 205 10.90 6.18 19.35
C PHE A 205 9.85 5.22 18.80
N LEU A 206 10.19 3.95 18.79
CA LEU A 206 9.24 2.91 18.41
C LEU A 206 8.21 2.70 19.52
N LYS A 207 6.97 2.43 19.13
CA LYS A 207 5.90 1.96 20.01
C LYS A 207 6.40 0.76 20.83
N PRO A 208 6.33 0.80 22.17
CA PRO A 208 6.80 -0.31 22.99
C PRO A 208 6.10 -1.62 22.64
N CYS A 209 6.88 -2.68 22.43
CA CYS A 209 6.35 -4.01 22.19
C CYS A 209 5.65 -4.54 23.45
N GLU A 210 4.57 -5.31 23.28
CA GLU A 210 3.83 -5.91 24.41
C GLU A 210 4.57 -7.09 25.02
N THR A 211 5.42 -7.76 24.22
CA THR A 211 6.22 -8.91 24.64
C THR A 211 7.67 -8.75 24.16
N ASP A 212 8.58 -9.47 24.80
CA ASP A 212 9.97 -9.59 24.33
C ASP A 212 9.96 -10.26 22.95
N CYS A 213 10.56 -9.62 21.95
CA CYS A 213 10.56 -10.13 20.59
C CYS A 213 11.86 -9.77 19.86
N ASP A 214 12.19 -10.56 18.86
CA ASP A 214 13.14 -10.13 17.83
C ASP A 214 12.39 -9.25 16.83
N PHE A 215 12.94 -8.08 16.51
CA PHE A 215 12.34 -7.13 15.60
C PHE A 215 13.25 -6.91 14.40
N GLU A 216 12.74 -7.16 13.19
CA GLU A 216 13.46 -6.93 11.93
C GLU A 216 13.16 -5.51 11.44
N PHE A 217 14.19 -4.69 11.34
CA PHE A 217 14.14 -3.41 10.67
C PHE A 217 14.60 -3.56 9.22
N GLY A 218 13.98 -2.80 8.32
CA GLY A 218 14.38 -2.68 6.92
C GLY A 218 14.71 -1.24 6.55
N LEU A 219 15.83 -1.03 5.87
CA LEU A 219 16.27 0.28 5.39
C LEU A 219 16.56 0.23 3.89
N SER A 220 15.97 1.17 3.15
CA SER A 220 16.32 1.42 1.75
C SER A 220 16.48 2.92 1.51
N SER A 221 17.39 3.31 0.62
CA SER A 221 17.69 4.71 0.37
C SER A 221 18.11 4.95 -1.08
N ALA A 222 17.83 6.14 -1.58
CA ALA A 222 18.49 6.73 -2.74
C ALA A 222 19.38 7.85 -2.22
N GLY A 223 20.57 7.46 -1.77
CA GLY A 223 21.48 8.26 -0.96
C GLY A 223 22.14 7.40 0.13
N HIS A 224 23.13 7.92 0.83
CA HIS A 224 23.74 7.23 1.97
C HIS A 224 22.74 7.17 3.13
N ALA A 225 22.65 6.03 3.81
CA ALA A 225 21.83 5.92 5.01
C ALA A 225 22.43 4.99 6.07
N LYS A 226 22.19 5.29 7.34
CA LYS A 226 22.48 4.40 8.48
C LYS A 226 21.29 4.35 9.42
N LEU A 227 21.06 3.17 9.99
CA LEU A 227 20.07 2.95 11.04
C LEU A 227 20.77 2.64 12.35
N TYR A 228 20.41 3.38 13.40
CA TYR A 228 20.82 3.12 14.76
C TYR A 228 19.61 2.86 15.66
N ILE A 229 19.75 1.87 16.55
CA ILE A 229 18.76 1.51 17.57
C ILE A 229 19.46 1.60 18.93
N ASP A 230 18.95 2.45 19.83
CA ASP A 230 19.57 2.77 21.12
C ASP A 230 21.09 3.07 21.00
N GLY A 231 21.46 3.85 19.97
CA GLY A 231 22.84 4.23 19.67
C GLY A 231 23.72 3.14 19.04
N LYS A 232 23.22 1.92 18.83
CA LYS A 232 23.96 0.84 18.15
C LYS A 232 23.65 0.84 16.66
N LEU A 233 24.69 0.78 15.82
CA LEU A 233 24.53 0.65 14.36
C LEU A 233 23.94 -0.72 14.01
N VAL A 234 22.83 -0.73 13.28
CA VAL A 234 22.12 -1.96 12.88
C VAL A 234 22.19 -2.18 11.38
N ILE A 235 22.04 -1.13 10.58
CA ILE A 235 22.13 -1.19 9.11
C ILE A 235 23.04 -0.06 8.63
N ASP A 236 23.97 -0.40 7.73
CA ASP A 236 24.93 0.53 7.14
C ASP A 236 24.84 0.52 5.61
N ASN A 237 23.96 1.37 5.07
CA ASN A 237 23.84 1.66 3.64
C ASN A 237 24.67 2.90 3.24
N TRP A 238 25.68 3.25 4.05
CA TRP A 238 26.59 4.36 3.78
C TRP A 238 27.88 3.87 3.14
N THR A 239 28.40 2.74 3.61
CA THR A 239 29.69 2.20 3.16
C THR A 239 29.56 1.26 1.95
N ARG A 240 28.45 0.52 1.87
CA ARG A 240 28.16 -0.38 0.77
C ARG A 240 26.66 -0.45 0.54
N GLN A 241 26.24 -0.24 -0.69
CA GLN A 241 24.84 -0.32 -1.08
C GLN A 241 24.63 -1.36 -2.19
N THR A 242 23.54 -2.11 -2.09
CA THR A 242 23.08 -2.99 -3.18
C THR A 242 22.04 -2.25 -3.99
N TRP A 243 22.31 -2.02 -5.28
CA TRP A 243 21.39 -1.30 -6.16
C TRP A 243 20.06 -2.05 -6.33
N GLY A 244 18.95 -1.31 -6.33
CA GLY A 244 17.60 -1.87 -6.41
C GLY A 244 16.55 -0.86 -6.84
N ASP A 245 15.28 -1.20 -6.61
CA ASP A 245 14.14 -0.47 -7.18
C ASP A 245 13.61 0.70 -6.32
N ALA A 246 14.24 0.97 -5.18
CA ALA A 246 13.84 2.08 -4.33
C ALA A 246 13.96 3.43 -5.08
N PHE A 247 12.99 4.32 -4.80
CA PHE A 247 12.91 5.68 -5.34
C PHE A 247 13.17 5.75 -6.87
N PHE A 248 12.26 5.19 -7.67
CA PHE A 248 12.38 5.20 -9.15
C PHE A 248 13.62 4.48 -9.67
N SER A 249 13.95 3.33 -9.07
CA SER A 249 15.13 2.54 -9.41
C SER A 249 16.42 3.38 -9.37
N SER A 250 16.45 4.36 -8.46
CA SER A 250 17.61 5.24 -8.23
C SER A 250 18.30 4.93 -6.89
N GLY A 251 17.79 3.97 -6.11
CA GLY A 251 18.28 3.64 -4.78
C GLY A 251 18.62 2.17 -4.59
N SER A 252 18.59 1.72 -3.33
CA SER A 252 18.94 0.34 -2.97
C SER A 252 17.79 -0.65 -2.95
N THR A 253 18.16 -1.92 -2.80
CA THR A 253 17.30 -2.91 -2.13
C THR A 253 17.07 -2.55 -0.66
N GLU A 254 16.13 -3.21 -0.01
CA GLU A 254 15.96 -3.11 1.44
C GLU A 254 16.98 -4.02 2.14
N ASP A 255 17.93 -3.40 2.84
CA ASP A 255 18.82 -4.11 3.75
C ASP A 255 18.13 -4.26 5.10
N LYS A 256 18.39 -5.38 5.78
CA LYS A 256 17.64 -5.79 6.98
C LYS A 256 18.56 -6.05 8.15
N GLY A 257 18.09 -5.71 9.34
CA GLY A 257 18.79 -5.97 10.60
C GLY A 257 17.82 -6.35 11.71
N VAL A 258 18.15 -7.41 12.46
CA VAL A 258 17.33 -7.92 13.54
C VAL A 258 17.88 -7.48 14.89
N VAL A 259 17.02 -6.96 15.76
CA VAL A 259 17.37 -6.51 17.11
C VAL A 259 16.41 -7.11 18.12
N PRO A 260 16.90 -7.70 19.23
CA PRO A 260 16.04 -8.14 20.32
C PRO A 260 15.53 -6.91 21.08
N LEU A 261 14.21 -6.74 21.10
CA LEU A 261 13.51 -5.67 21.82
C LEU A 261 12.87 -6.19 23.10
N LYS A 262 12.77 -5.33 24.12
CA LYS A 262 12.20 -5.68 25.42
C LYS A 262 10.79 -5.14 25.58
N ALA A 263 9.92 -5.95 26.17
CA ALA A 263 8.53 -5.59 26.42
C ALA A 263 8.44 -4.29 27.24
N GLY A 264 7.58 -3.36 26.81
CA GLY A 264 7.34 -2.10 27.50
C GLY A 264 8.50 -1.09 27.47
N VAL A 265 9.59 -1.37 26.76
CA VAL A 265 10.73 -0.44 26.62
C VAL A 265 10.53 0.46 25.41
N LYS A 266 10.76 1.77 25.62
CA LYS A 266 10.77 2.78 24.56
C LYS A 266 12.16 2.79 23.92
N HIS A 267 12.30 2.18 22.75
CA HIS A 267 13.56 2.11 22.01
C HIS A 267 13.76 3.34 21.12
N GLU A 268 14.93 3.95 21.17
CA GLU A 268 15.29 5.10 20.33
C GLU A 268 15.70 4.61 18.93
N ILE A 269 15.14 5.24 17.91
CA ILE A 269 15.37 4.94 16.50
C ILE A 269 15.95 6.19 15.85
N VAL A 270 17.13 6.04 15.24
CA VAL A 270 17.81 7.13 14.54
C VAL A 270 18.18 6.69 13.13
N VAL A 271 17.70 7.43 12.14
CA VAL A 271 18.14 7.30 10.75
C VAL A 271 18.98 8.51 10.37
N GLU A 272 20.21 8.26 9.95
CA GLU A 272 21.08 9.28 9.37
C GLU A 272 21.10 9.08 7.86
N TYR A 273 20.84 10.15 7.10
CA TYR A 273 20.74 10.10 5.65
C TYR A 273 21.48 11.28 5.00
N CYS A 274 22.18 11.05 3.89
CA CYS A 274 22.86 12.09 3.11
C CYS A 274 22.50 11.99 1.61
N ASN A 275 22.40 13.14 0.93
CA ASN A 275 22.00 13.25 -0.48
C ASN A 275 23.09 12.87 -1.50
N MET A 276 24.09 12.11 -1.07
CA MET A 276 25.14 11.54 -1.90
C MET A 276 24.79 10.12 -2.27
N CYS A 277 24.95 9.74 -3.54
CA CYS A 277 24.82 8.36 -3.98
C CYS A 277 25.91 7.51 -3.29
N ALA A 278 25.52 6.37 -2.71
CA ALA A 278 26.48 5.48 -2.08
C ALA A 278 27.28 4.72 -3.13
N PRO A 279 28.57 4.45 -2.89
CA PRO A 279 29.35 3.65 -3.81
C PRO A 279 28.72 2.26 -3.93
N ALA A 280 28.34 1.90 -5.15
CA ALA A 280 27.81 0.60 -5.50
C ALA A 280 28.90 -0.22 -6.20
N ALA A 281 28.87 -1.55 -6.07
CA ALA A 281 29.88 -2.41 -6.69
C ALA A 281 29.98 -2.27 -8.23
N ALA A 282 28.89 -1.83 -8.88
CA ALA A 282 28.83 -1.59 -10.32
C ALA A 282 29.05 -0.12 -10.72
N ASP A 283 29.00 0.82 -9.77
CA ASP A 283 29.18 2.25 -9.98
C ASP A 283 29.83 2.87 -8.73
N PRO A 284 31.17 2.98 -8.71
CA PRO A 284 31.90 3.42 -7.52
C PRO A 284 31.89 4.95 -7.33
N ASP A 285 31.37 5.71 -8.30
CA ASP A 285 31.45 7.17 -8.27
C ASP A 285 30.37 7.77 -7.35
N GLU A 286 30.81 8.41 -6.27
CA GLU A 286 29.92 9.19 -5.41
C GLU A 286 29.47 10.47 -6.12
N ALA A 287 28.17 10.60 -6.38
CA ALA A 287 27.58 11.78 -7.00
C ALA A 287 26.53 12.41 -6.09
N VAL A 288 26.47 13.75 -6.09
CA VAL A 288 25.34 14.48 -5.50
C VAL A 288 24.10 14.14 -6.32
N MET A 289 23.06 13.70 -5.63
CA MET A 289 21.77 13.41 -6.25
C MET A 289 20.87 14.65 -6.12
N ASP A 290 20.29 15.09 -7.24
CA ASP A 290 19.39 16.26 -7.31
C ASP A 290 17.91 15.85 -7.54
N SER A 291 17.64 14.56 -7.74
CA SER A 291 16.31 14.00 -8.00
C SER A 291 16.19 12.59 -7.44
N ASN A 292 14.96 12.17 -7.13
CA ASN A 292 14.60 10.85 -6.60
C ASN A 292 15.30 10.51 -5.27
N LEU A 293 15.70 11.53 -4.51
CA LEU A 293 16.29 11.40 -3.18
C LEU A 293 15.28 10.88 -2.16
N GLY A 294 15.74 10.03 -1.26
CA GLY A 294 14.96 9.68 -0.08
C GLY A 294 15.48 8.48 0.70
N VAL A 295 14.86 8.26 1.85
CA VAL A 295 15.11 7.12 2.72
C VAL A 295 13.80 6.52 3.20
N ARG A 296 13.76 5.20 3.33
CA ARG A 296 12.61 4.45 3.82
C ARG A 296 13.06 3.55 4.95
N LEU A 297 12.41 3.70 6.10
CA LEU A 297 12.47 2.79 7.22
C LEU A 297 11.18 1.95 7.28
N GLY A 298 11.32 0.65 7.44
CA GLY A 298 10.23 -0.25 7.79
C GLY A 298 10.65 -1.19 8.91
N GLY A 299 9.70 -1.98 9.40
CA GLY A 299 9.99 -3.04 10.34
C GLY A 299 8.79 -3.87 10.75
N ALA A 300 9.07 -5.03 11.32
CA ALA A 300 8.07 -5.94 11.87
C ALA A 300 8.71 -6.85 12.92
N MET A 301 7.89 -7.39 13.83
CA MET A 301 8.33 -8.49 14.69
C MET A 301 8.72 -9.70 13.83
N VAL A 302 9.79 -10.38 14.19
CA VAL A 302 10.20 -11.64 13.56
C VAL A 302 9.26 -12.73 14.06
N GLU A 303 8.61 -13.41 13.12
CA GLU A 303 7.73 -14.53 13.42
C GLU A 303 8.08 -15.73 12.55
N ASP A 304 7.90 -16.92 13.12
CA ASP A 304 8.06 -18.17 12.40
C ASP A 304 6.87 -18.38 11.46
N ALA A 305 7.17 -18.53 10.17
CA ALA A 305 6.14 -18.63 9.14
C ALA A 305 5.26 -19.88 9.29
N ASP A 306 5.82 -21.00 9.73
CA ASP A 306 5.08 -22.24 9.96
C ASP A 306 4.18 -22.10 11.19
N ALA A 307 4.65 -21.43 12.25
CA ALA A 307 3.85 -21.13 13.43
C ALA A 307 2.69 -20.18 13.11
N LEU A 308 2.90 -19.15 12.30
CA LEU A 308 1.85 -18.25 11.82
C LEU A 308 0.80 -19.01 11.01
N MET A 309 1.23 -19.88 10.09
CA MET A 309 0.34 -20.71 9.29
C MET A 309 -0.49 -21.67 10.17
N ALA A 310 0.16 -22.35 11.12
CA ALA A 310 -0.49 -23.26 12.06
C ALA A 310 -1.49 -22.54 12.97
N CYS A 311 -1.17 -21.32 13.42
CA CYS A 311 -2.08 -20.46 14.17
C CYS A 311 -3.34 -20.12 13.34
N ALA A 312 -3.18 -19.77 12.06
CA ALA A 312 -4.32 -19.48 11.18
C ALA A 312 -5.22 -20.71 10.95
N GLU A 313 -4.65 -21.89 10.79
CA GLU A 313 -5.40 -23.15 10.71
C GLU A 313 -6.19 -23.42 11.99
N LEU A 314 -5.56 -23.22 13.16
CA LEU A 314 -6.17 -23.46 14.46
C LEU A 314 -7.38 -22.56 14.68
N VAL A 315 -7.22 -21.24 14.53
CA VAL A 315 -8.34 -20.29 14.73
C VAL A 315 -9.46 -20.55 13.72
N ALA A 316 -9.14 -20.94 12.49
CA ALA A 316 -10.13 -21.27 11.47
C ALA A 316 -10.91 -22.55 11.80
N ALA A 317 -10.25 -23.56 12.40
CA ALA A 317 -10.87 -24.83 12.79
C ALA A 317 -11.83 -24.71 13.98
N GLU A 318 -11.63 -23.71 14.83
CA GLU A 318 -12.47 -23.42 16.00
C GLU A 318 -13.63 -22.47 15.71
N ALA A 319 -13.61 -21.76 14.57
CA ALA A 319 -14.60 -20.73 14.25
C ALA A 319 -15.82 -21.27 13.47
N ASP A 320 -16.98 -20.67 13.74
CA ASP A 320 -18.23 -20.93 13.01
C ASP A 320 -18.28 -20.22 11.65
N ALA A 321 -17.47 -19.16 11.51
CA ALA A 321 -17.24 -18.42 10.27
C ALA A 321 -15.82 -17.86 10.24
N VAL A 322 -15.24 -17.76 9.06
CA VAL A 322 -13.91 -17.15 8.86
C VAL A 322 -14.04 -15.98 7.91
N VAL A 323 -13.45 -14.84 8.27
CA VAL A 323 -13.26 -13.69 7.38
C VAL A 323 -11.79 -13.59 7.04
N VAL A 324 -11.43 -13.83 5.79
CA VAL A 324 -10.04 -13.73 5.33
C VAL A 324 -9.84 -12.39 4.63
N VAL A 325 -8.88 -11.58 5.06
CA VAL A 325 -8.54 -10.30 4.43
C VAL A 325 -7.12 -10.41 3.87
N VAL A 326 -7.02 -10.49 2.55
CA VAL A 326 -5.77 -10.75 1.82
C VAL A 326 -5.72 -9.94 0.53
N GLY A 327 -4.57 -9.91 -0.12
CA GLY A 327 -4.44 -9.33 -1.45
C GLY A 327 -3.01 -8.88 -1.75
N LEU A 328 -2.92 -7.86 -2.58
CA LEU A 328 -1.69 -7.15 -2.90
C LEU A 328 -1.56 -5.92 -1.99
N ASN A 329 -0.49 -5.15 -2.20
CA ASN A 329 -0.26 -3.88 -1.54
C ASN A 329 0.56 -2.93 -2.42
N VAL A 330 0.95 -1.79 -1.84
CA VAL A 330 1.72 -0.71 -2.48
C VAL A 330 3.07 -1.14 -3.06
N ASP A 331 3.66 -2.23 -2.55
CA ASP A 331 4.94 -2.74 -3.04
C ASP A 331 4.71 -3.55 -4.32
N TRP A 332 3.69 -4.41 -4.35
CA TRP A 332 3.41 -5.23 -5.53
C TRP A 332 2.80 -4.44 -6.68
N GLU A 333 2.04 -3.37 -6.37
CA GLU A 333 1.35 -2.54 -7.36
C GLU A 333 1.83 -1.09 -7.28
N THR A 334 2.89 -0.80 -8.02
CA THR A 334 3.57 0.48 -7.96
C THR A 334 3.98 0.96 -9.34
N GLU A 335 4.01 2.28 -9.52
CA GLU A 335 4.60 2.88 -10.71
C GLU A 335 6.08 2.48 -10.80
N GLY A 336 6.57 2.23 -12.02
CA GLY A 336 7.99 2.03 -12.30
C GLY A 336 8.40 0.61 -12.61
N TYR A 337 7.64 -0.38 -12.14
CA TYR A 337 7.81 -1.77 -12.56
C TYR A 337 6.47 -2.48 -12.64
N ASP A 338 6.43 -3.52 -13.47
CA ASP A 338 5.25 -4.36 -13.66
C ASP A 338 5.34 -5.61 -12.78
N GLN A 339 4.20 -6.15 -12.38
CA GLN A 339 4.13 -7.46 -11.73
C GLN A 339 4.61 -8.56 -12.67
N THR A 340 5.31 -9.55 -12.13
CA THR A 340 5.82 -10.71 -12.89
C THR A 340 4.85 -11.90 -12.91
N THR A 341 3.84 -11.88 -12.05
CA THR A 341 2.81 -12.92 -11.88
C THR A 341 1.47 -12.29 -11.50
N LEU A 342 0.38 -13.05 -11.65
CA LEU A 342 -0.96 -12.69 -11.16
C LEU A 342 -1.30 -13.40 -9.84
N ALA A 343 -0.41 -14.25 -9.34
CA ALA A 343 -0.61 -14.98 -8.09
C ALA A 343 -0.56 -14.04 -6.89
N LEU A 344 -1.17 -14.46 -5.78
CA LEU A 344 -1.04 -13.72 -4.53
C LEU A 344 0.39 -13.82 -3.99
N PRO A 345 0.85 -12.84 -3.20
CA PRO A 345 2.22 -12.81 -2.71
C PRO A 345 2.54 -13.98 -1.76
N GLY A 346 3.81 -14.39 -1.76
CA GLY A 346 4.33 -15.36 -0.78
C GLY A 346 3.51 -16.65 -0.71
N GLN A 347 3.06 -17.00 0.50
CA GLN A 347 2.28 -18.20 0.78
C GLN A 347 0.78 -17.90 0.93
N THR A 348 0.28 -16.77 0.43
CA THR A 348 -1.11 -16.37 0.64
C THR A 348 -2.11 -17.33 0.02
N ASP A 349 -1.86 -17.88 -1.18
CA ASP A 349 -2.74 -18.92 -1.75
C ASP A 349 -2.73 -20.20 -0.90
N GLU A 350 -1.59 -20.56 -0.31
CA GLU A 350 -1.47 -21.70 0.62
C GLU A 350 -2.25 -21.48 1.92
N LEU A 351 -2.17 -20.28 2.49
CA LEU A 351 -3.01 -19.86 3.61
C LEU A 351 -4.49 -20.05 3.29
N MET A 352 -4.93 -19.64 2.10
CA MET A 352 -6.33 -19.76 1.69
C MET A 352 -6.79 -21.22 1.67
N TRP A 353 -6.03 -22.14 1.04
CA TRP A 353 -6.38 -23.55 1.04
C TRP A 353 -6.41 -24.15 2.45
N ARG A 354 -5.41 -23.85 3.28
CA ARG A 354 -5.29 -24.38 4.64
C ARG A 354 -6.45 -23.90 5.53
N VAL A 355 -6.74 -22.60 5.53
CA VAL A 355 -7.85 -22.00 6.30
C VAL A 355 -9.21 -22.56 5.88
N VAL A 356 -9.50 -22.62 4.58
CA VAL A 356 -10.79 -23.11 4.06
C VAL A 356 -10.99 -24.60 4.37
N ARG A 357 -9.90 -25.39 4.33
CA ARG A 357 -9.95 -26.82 4.65
C ARG A 357 -10.10 -27.05 6.15
N ALA A 358 -9.41 -26.26 6.97
CA ALA A 358 -9.46 -26.31 8.43
C ALA A 358 -10.84 -25.90 8.98
N ASN A 359 -11.52 -24.92 8.37
CA ASN A 359 -12.84 -24.50 8.83
C ASN A 359 -13.87 -25.62 8.65
N LYS A 360 -14.41 -26.11 9.77
CA LYS A 360 -15.36 -27.23 9.82
C LYS A 360 -16.77 -26.82 9.37
N CYS A 361 -17.15 -25.57 9.62
CA CYS A 361 -18.46 -25.02 9.26
C CYS A 361 -18.59 -24.64 7.78
N LYS A 362 -17.49 -24.72 7.02
CA LYS A 362 -17.41 -24.38 5.59
C LYS A 362 -18.02 -23.01 5.27
N ARG A 363 -17.72 -22.03 6.13
CA ARG A 363 -18.26 -20.68 6.05
C ARG A 363 -17.13 -19.64 6.04
N THR A 364 -16.39 -19.62 4.94
CA THR A 364 -15.33 -18.65 4.70
C THR A 364 -15.82 -17.54 3.77
N VAL A 365 -15.62 -16.29 4.21
CA VAL A 365 -15.79 -15.07 3.42
C VAL A 365 -14.42 -14.46 3.19
N VAL A 366 -14.14 -14.03 1.96
CA VAL A 366 -12.86 -13.41 1.59
C VAL A 366 -13.06 -11.97 1.20
N VAL A 367 -12.27 -11.07 1.78
CA VAL A 367 -12.10 -9.67 1.37
C VAL A 367 -10.76 -9.57 0.66
N MET A 368 -10.82 -9.21 -0.62
CA MET A 368 -9.67 -9.18 -1.51
C MET A 368 -9.29 -7.75 -1.89
N GLN A 369 -8.10 -7.30 -1.49
CA GLN A 369 -7.57 -5.97 -1.82
C GLN A 369 -6.50 -6.06 -2.91
N ALA A 370 -6.82 -5.65 -4.13
CA ALA A 370 -5.86 -5.54 -5.23
C ALA A 370 -6.35 -4.50 -6.24
N GLY A 371 -5.45 -3.74 -6.84
CA GLY A 371 -5.76 -2.72 -7.86
C GLY A 371 -5.87 -3.26 -9.29
N SER A 372 -5.34 -4.46 -9.54
CA SER A 372 -5.27 -5.11 -10.84
C SER A 372 -5.79 -6.54 -10.79
N ALA A 373 -5.71 -7.23 -11.93
CA ALA A 373 -6.15 -8.61 -12.00
C ALA A 373 -5.21 -9.54 -11.23
N ILE A 374 -5.82 -10.48 -10.52
CA ILE A 374 -5.13 -11.55 -9.79
C ILE A 374 -5.81 -12.89 -10.06
N THR A 375 -5.09 -13.98 -9.88
CA THR A 375 -5.65 -15.33 -9.89
C THR A 375 -6.15 -15.72 -8.50
N MET A 376 -7.31 -16.38 -8.42
CA MET A 376 -7.85 -16.90 -7.16
C MET A 376 -8.11 -18.42 -7.29
N PRO A 377 -7.07 -19.27 -7.28
CA PRO A 377 -7.22 -20.70 -7.58
C PRO A 377 -8.05 -21.46 -6.54
N TRP A 378 -8.17 -20.93 -5.31
CA TRP A 378 -8.99 -21.45 -4.21
C TRP A 378 -10.45 -20.98 -4.23
N ALA A 379 -10.86 -20.09 -5.14
CA ALA A 379 -12.20 -19.46 -5.11
C ALA A 379 -13.38 -20.45 -5.25
N GLU A 380 -13.12 -21.63 -5.80
CA GLU A 380 -14.12 -22.69 -5.99
C GLU A 380 -14.05 -23.80 -4.94
N GLU A 381 -13.19 -23.65 -3.93
CA GLU A 381 -13.19 -24.57 -2.77
C GLU A 381 -14.55 -24.49 -2.05
N PRO A 382 -15.19 -25.64 -1.70
CA PRO A 382 -16.56 -25.67 -1.17
C PRO A 382 -16.82 -24.87 0.12
N GLY A 383 -15.78 -24.48 0.86
CA GLY A 383 -15.92 -23.65 2.06
C GLY A 383 -15.87 -22.14 1.80
N VAL A 384 -15.51 -21.70 0.59
CA VAL A 384 -15.48 -20.28 0.22
C VAL A 384 -16.87 -19.89 -0.26
N LEU A 385 -17.69 -19.33 0.64
CA LEU A 385 -19.06 -18.96 0.33
C LEU A 385 -19.19 -17.51 -0.13
N GLY A 386 -18.29 -16.63 0.31
CA GLY A 386 -18.34 -15.20 0.01
C GLY A 386 -17.00 -14.70 -0.52
N ILE A 387 -17.00 -13.90 -1.59
CA ILE A 387 -15.81 -13.19 -2.07
C ILE A 387 -16.21 -11.74 -2.38
N VAL A 388 -15.55 -10.81 -1.71
CA VAL A 388 -15.70 -9.37 -1.85
C VAL A 388 -14.39 -8.82 -2.39
N HIS A 389 -14.41 -8.16 -3.53
CA HIS A 389 -13.25 -7.46 -4.07
C HIS A 389 -13.32 -5.98 -3.70
N ALA A 390 -12.39 -5.56 -2.86
CA ALA A 390 -12.39 -4.26 -2.21
C ALA A 390 -11.46 -3.24 -2.88
N TRP A 391 -10.62 -3.61 -3.86
CA TRP A 391 -9.64 -2.69 -4.42
C TRP A 391 -8.74 -2.04 -3.35
N TYR A 392 -8.31 -0.80 -3.60
CA TYR A 392 -7.66 0.08 -2.65
C TYR A 392 -8.56 1.30 -2.38
N LEU A 393 -9.18 1.35 -1.19
CA LEU A 393 -10.24 2.32 -0.87
C LEU A 393 -9.75 3.52 -0.04
N ARG A 394 -8.43 3.68 0.13
CA ARG A 394 -7.80 4.79 0.86
C ARG A 394 -8.32 4.93 2.31
N ASN A 395 -8.57 6.15 2.78
CA ASN A 395 -8.87 6.47 4.19
C ASN A 395 -10.03 5.65 4.76
N ALA A 396 -11.09 5.43 3.96
CA ALA A 396 -12.32 4.78 4.39
C ALA A 396 -12.33 3.25 4.16
N THR A 397 -11.16 2.63 3.92
CA THR A 397 -11.02 1.18 3.67
C THR A 397 -11.74 0.32 4.70
N GLY A 398 -11.49 0.53 6.00
CA GLY A 398 -12.09 -0.30 7.04
C GLY A 398 -13.60 -0.16 7.09
N GLU A 399 -14.08 1.10 7.07
CA GLU A 399 -15.50 1.43 7.18
C GLU A 399 -16.32 0.91 5.99
N ALA A 400 -15.79 1.04 4.77
CA ALA A 400 -16.45 0.58 3.56
C ALA A 400 -16.53 -0.94 3.48
N VAL A 401 -15.45 -1.64 3.85
CA VAL A 401 -15.44 -3.10 3.93
C VAL A 401 -16.46 -3.58 4.96
N GLU A 402 -16.49 -2.94 6.13
CA GLU A 402 -17.47 -3.22 7.19
C GLU A 402 -18.91 -3.03 6.70
N ASP A 403 -19.21 -1.89 6.08
CA ASP A 403 -20.55 -1.57 5.59
C ASP A 403 -21.10 -2.63 4.64
N VAL A 404 -20.26 -3.13 3.73
CA VAL A 404 -20.65 -4.20 2.81
C VAL A 404 -20.78 -5.52 3.56
N LEU A 405 -19.80 -5.89 4.39
CA LEU A 405 -19.81 -7.19 5.07
C LEU A 405 -21.03 -7.38 5.98
N VAL A 406 -21.43 -6.36 6.74
CA VAL A 406 -22.59 -6.44 7.64
C VAL A 406 -23.91 -5.99 6.99
N GLY A 407 -23.84 -5.50 5.74
CA GLY A 407 -25.01 -5.14 4.94
C GLY A 407 -25.66 -3.80 5.29
N ARG A 408 -24.88 -2.85 5.84
CA ARG A 408 -25.28 -1.43 5.89
C ARG A 408 -25.33 -0.82 4.49
N MET A 409 -24.40 -1.24 3.62
CA MET A 409 -24.42 -0.93 2.20
C MET A 409 -24.65 -2.20 1.38
N ASN A 410 -25.58 -2.13 0.43
CA ASN A 410 -25.76 -3.19 -0.55
C ASN A 410 -24.68 -3.04 -1.64
N PRO A 411 -23.81 -4.04 -1.87
CA PRO A 411 -22.76 -3.93 -2.88
C PRO A 411 -23.37 -3.68 -4.25
N CYS A 412 -22.84 -2.66 -4.93
CA CYS A 412 -23.31 -2.21 -6.23
C CYS A 412 -22.18 -2.07 -7.27
N GLY A 413 -20.92 -2.23 -6.85
CA GLY A 413 -19.75 -2.17 -7.72
C GLY A 413 -19.80 -3.23 -8.82
N ARG A 414 -19.19 -2.90 -9.96
CA ARG A 414 -19.05 -3.79 -11.12
C ARG A 414 -17.60 -3.87 -11.53
N MET A 415 -17.16 -5.05 -11.95
CA MET A 415 -15.79 -5.29 -12.40
C MET A 415 -15.41 -4.37 -13.56
N SER A 416 -14.46 -3.48 -13.33
CA SER A 416 -13.86 -2.61 -14.36
C SER A 416 -12.82 -3.35 -15.21
N LEU A 417 -12.37 -4.51 -14.75
CA LEU A 417 -11.37 -5.39 -15.38
C LEU A 417 -11.91 -6.80 -15.59
N THR A 418 -11.33 -7.54 -16.52
CA THR A 418 -11.58 -8.98 -16.68
C THR A 418 -10.51 -9.77 -15.94
N PHE A 419 -10.90 -10.65 -15.04
CA PHE A 419 -9.99 -11.53 -14.33
C PHE A 419 -9.97 -12.89 -15.04
N GLY A 420 -8.85 -13.22 -15.67
CA GLY A 420 -8.58 -14.53 -16.27
C GLY A 420 -8.23 -15.56 -15.19
N ARG A 421 -8.22 -16.84 -15.57
CA ARG A 421 -7.78 -17.91 -14.67
C ARG A 421 -6.27 -18.06 -14.68
N ARG A 422 -5.62 -17.59 -15.75
CA ARG A 422 -4.18 -17.68 -15.98
C ARG A 422 -3.65 -16.44 -16.66
N LEU A 423 -2.34 -16.18 -16.52
CA LEU A 423 -1.68 -15.05 -17.18
C LEU A 423 -1.73 -15.17 -18.71
N GLU A 424 -1.70 -16.40 -19.24
CA GLU A 424 -1.76 -16.73 -20.66
C GLU A 424 -3.11 -16.36 -21.32
N ASP A 425 -4.17 -16.23 -20.51
CA ASP A 425 -5.49 -15.84 -21.01
C ASP A 425 -5.47 -14.39 -21.53
N TYR A 426 -4.50 -13.57 -21.12
CA TYR A 426 -4.42 -12.15 -21.44
C TYR A 426 -3.77 -11.82 -22.77
N ALA A 427 -4.24 -10.71 -23.34
CA ALA A 427 -3.93 -10.29 -24.70
C ALA A 427 -2.45 -10.02 -24.93
N SER A 428 -1.84 -9.42 -23.91
CA SER A 428 -0.45 -9.03 -23.87
C SER A 428 0.51 -10.16 -23.53
N PHE A 429 0.03 -11.38 -23.24
CA PHE A 429 0.92 -12.48 -22.87
C PHE A 429 1.94 -12.76 -23.98
N GLY A 430 3.22 -12.79 -23.60
CA GLY A 430 4.35 -12.98 -24.51
C GLY A 430 4.91 -11.70 -25.15
N HIS A 431 4.23 -10.55 -25.03
CA HIS A 431 4.69 -9.27 -25.60
C HIS A 431 4.36 -8.04 -24.72
N PHE A 432 4.28 -8.24 -23.40
CA PHE A 432 4.01 -7.18 -22.41
C PHE A 432 5.27 -6.43 -21.92
N ARG A 433 6.45 -6.68 -22.50
CA ARG A 433 7.72 -6.05 -22.09
C ARG A 433 8.28 -5.17 -23.20
N SER A 434 9.09 -4.19 -22.82
CA SER A 434 9.89 -3.41 -23.76
C SER A 434 11.04 -4.25 -24.31
N GLU A 435 11.04 -4.48 -25.62
CA GLU A 435 12.13 -5.15 -26.33
C GLU A 435 12.77 -4.15 -27.28
N ASN A 436 14.06 -3.85 -27.07
CA ASN A 436 14.79 -2.85 -27.85
C ASN A 436 14.08 -1.48 -27.89
N GLY A 437 13.50 -1.06 -26.76
CA GLY A 437 12.81 0.22 -26.62
C GLY A 437 11.43 0.27 -27.28
N LYS A 438 10.81 -0.87 -27.59
CA LYS A 438 9.48 -0.96 -28.21
C LYS A 438 8.61 -2.00 -27.52
N VAL A 439 7.32 -1.70 -27.41
CA VAL A 439 6.27 -2.66 -27.02
C VAL A 439 5.33 -2.80 -28.21
N ARG A 440 5.03 -4.05 -28.61
CA ARG A 440 4.11 -4.32 -29.72
C ARG A 440 2.74 -4.71 -29.16
N TYR A 441 1.73 -3.91 -29.47
CA TYR A 441 0.33 -4.18 -29.15
C TYR A 441 -0.24 -5.13 -30.20
N GLY A 442 0.20 -6.39 -30.17
CA GLY A 442 -0.16 -7.42 -31.14
C GLY A 442 -1.63 -7.85 -31.08
N GLU A 443 -2.29 -7.57 -29.96
CA GLU A 443 -3.71 -7.81 -29.76
C GLU A 443 -4.63 -6.82 -30.49
N ASP A 444 -4.09 -5.67 -30.89
CA ASP A 444 -4.80 -4.59 -31.57
C ASP A 444 -6.12 -4.23 -30.87
N LEU A 445 -7.28 -4.44 -31.51
CA LEU A 445 -8.58 -4.11 -30.94
C LEU A 445 -9.05 -5.10 -29.85
N PHE A 446 -8.44 -6.28 -29.75
CA PHE A 446 -8.85 -7.38 -28.88
C PHE A 446 -8.24 -7.27 -27.47
N VAL A 447 -8.41 -6.11 -26.84
CA VAL A 447 -7.94 -5.81 -25.47
C VAL A 447 -9.03 -6.14 -24.44
N ARG A 448 -8.64 -6.54 -23.22
CA ARG A 448 -9.54 -6.85 -22.09
C ARG A 448 -10.60 -7.91 -22.48
N TYR A 449 -11.86 -7.72 -22.10
CA TYR A 449 -12.96 -8.66 -22.33
C TYR A 449 -13.12 -9.06 -23.81
N LYS A 450 -12.72 -8.19 -24.75
CA LYS A 450 -12.80 -8.49 -26.19
C LYS A 450 -11.93 -9.67 -26.59
N ARG A 451 -10.77 -9.86 -25.95
CA ARG A 451 -9.95 -11.08 -26.17
C ARG A 451 -10.68 -12.32 -25.73
N PHE A 452 -11.24 -12.29 -24.52
CA PHE A 452 -11.93 -13.44 -23.94
C PHE A 452 -13.10 -13.86 -24.84
N HIS A 453 -13.88 -12.88 -25.33
CA HIS A 453 -14.93 -13.13 -26.31
C HIS A 453 -14.38 -13.66 -27.64
N HIS A 454 -13.37 -13.01 -28.21
CA HIS A 454 -12.79 -13.38 -29.51
C HIS A 454 -12.19 -14.79 -29.51
N ARG A 455 -11.60 -15.22 -28.39
CA ARG A 455 -10.92 -16.51 -28.25
C ARG A 455 -11.77 -17.59 -27.59
N GLY A 456 -13.01 -17.28 -27.18
CA GLY A 456 -13.88 -18.21 -26.47
C GLY A 456 -13.32 -18.65 -25.10
N ILE A 457 -12.57 -17.78 -24.43
CA ILE A 457 -11.98 -18.05 -23.10
C ILE A 457 -12.98 -17.59 -22.04
N THR A 458 -13.35 -18.47 -21.11
CA THR A 458 -14.20 -18.13 -19.97
C THR A 458 -13.36 -17.47 -18.87
N PRO A 459 -13.57 -16.17 -18.56
CA PRO A 459 -12.87 -15.53 -17.45
C PRO A 459 -13.32 -16.11 -16.10
N GLN A 460 -12.48 -15.96 -15.07
CA GLN A 460 -12.90 -16.23 -13.70
C GLN A 460 -13.95 -15.21 -13.25
N TRP A 461 -13.71 -13.92 -13.53
CA TRP A 461 -14.66 -12.84 -13.29
C TRP A 461 -14.73 -11.92 -14.52
N PRO A 462 -15.88 -11.86 -15.23
CA PRO A 462 -16.01 -11.06 -16.45
C PRO A 462 -16.09 -9.56 -16.17
N PHE A 463 -15.75 -8.76 -17.18
CA PHE A 463 -16.00 -7.31 -17.15
C PHE A 463 -17.49 -7.02 -16.94
N GLY A 464 -17.81 -6.04 -16.09
CA GLY A 464 -19.19 -5.67 -15.73
C GLY A 464 -19.87 -6.62 -14.72
N TYR A 465 -19.20 -7.67 -14.26
CA TYR A 465 -19.75 -8.60 -13.27
C TYR A 465 -19.81 -7.98 -11.86
N GLY A 466 -20.79 -8.41 -11.05
CA GLY A 466 -20.95 -7.98 -9.66
C GLY A 466 -22.30 -8.44 -9.12
N LEU A 467 -22.31 -9.04 -7.93
CA LEU A 467 -23.54 -9.47 -7.26
C LEU A 467 -24.08 -8.35 -6.38
N SER A 468 -25.31 -8.54 -5.90
CA SER A 468 -25.98 -7.67 -4.95
C SER A 468 -26.68 -8.54 -3.90
N TYR A 469 -27.02 -7.97 -2.74
CA TYR A 469 -27.87 -8.64 -1.75
C TYR A 469 -29.34 -8.73 -2.16
N THR A 470 -29.71 -8.13 -3.29
CA THR A 470 -31.05 -8.22 -3.88
C THR A 470 -30.99 -8.61 -5.35
N MET A 471 -32.15 -8.85 -5.94
CA MET A 471 -32.30 -9.26 -7.34
C MET A 471 -32.90 -8.14 -8.19
N PHE A 472 -32.48 -8.08 -9.45
CA PHE A 472 -32.97 -7.12 -10.44
C PHE A 472 -33.40 -7.87 -11.71
N ALA A 473 -34.40 -7.33 -12.41
CA ALA A 473 -34.83 -7.80 -13.71
C ALA A 473 -34.98 -6.61 -14.66
N PHE A 474 -34.56 -6.77 -15.91
CA PHE A 474 -34.66 -5.76 -16.95
C PHE A 474 -35.56 -6.29 -18.08
N SER A 475 -36.44 -5.45 -18.60
CA SER A 475 -37.33 -5.78 -19.71
C SER A 475 -37.55 -4.54 -20.60
N ASN A 476 -38.13 -4.74 -21.79
CA ASN A 476 -38.46 -3.67 -22.73
C ASN A 476 -37.27 -2.83 -23.21
N PHE A 477 -36.20 -3.48 -23.69
CA PHE A 477 -35.11 -2.77 -24.37
C PHE A 477 -35.59 -2.29 -25.75
N SER A 478 -35.64 -0.98 -25.95
CA SER A 478 -36.05 -0.32 -27.21
C SER A 478 -34.85 0.11 -28.05
#